data_AF-A0A962WEC9-F1
#
_entry.id   AF-A0A962WEC9-F1
#
_cell.length_a   1.000
_cell.length_b   1.000
_cell.length_c   1.000
_cell.angle_alpha   90.00
_cell.angle_beta   90.00
_cell.angle_gamma   90.00
#
_symmetry.space_group_name_H-M   'P 1'
#
loop_
_entity.id
_entity.type
_entity.pdbx_description
1 polymer ?
#
loop_
_entity_poly.entity_id
_entity_poly.type
_entity_poly.pdbx_seq_one_letter_code
_entity_poly.pdbx_strand_id
1 'polypeptide(L)' 'SYDQWGVELGKQLAKAILPELRWDDPVSGHDASTNALINHFRAHRRGV' A
#
# COMPACT_ATOMS: atom_id res chain seq x y z
N SER A 1 28.01 0.51 16.92
CA SER A 1 27.03 0.52 15.83
C SER A 1 25.72 0.08 16.42
N TYR A 2 24.69 0.93 16.41
CA TYR A 2 23.37 0.61 16.94
C TYR A 2 22.44 0.31 15.76
N ASP A 3 21.66 -0.74 15.91
CA ASP A 3 20.88 -1.39 14.88
C ASP A 3 19.66 -0.53 14.46
N GLN A 4 19.26 -0.62 13.19
CA GLN A 4 18.15 0.15 12.59
C GLN A 4 16.90 -0.71 12.31
N TRP A 5 16.64 -1.75 13.12
CA TRP A 5 15.55 -2.71 12.89
C TRP A 5 14.16 -2.07 12.67
N GLY A 6 13.92 -0.90 13.27
CA GLY A 6 12.65 -0.18 13.15
C GLY A 6 12.23 0.19 11.72
N VAL A 7 13.14 0.17 10.74
CA VAL A 7 12.82 0.52 9.34
C VAL A 7 12.32 -0.66 8.50
N GLU A 8 12.60 -1.89 8.93
CA GLU A 8 12.47 -3.05 8.04
C GLU A 8 11.02 -3.44 7.76
N LEU A 9 10.13 -3.34 8.75
CA LEU A 9 8.71 -3.61 8.57
C LEU A 9 8.09 -2.66 7.54
N GLY A 10 8.38 -1.36 7.63
CA GLY A 10 7.88 -0.37 6.67
C GLY A 10 8.35 -0.67 5.23
N LYS A 11 9.61 -1.08 5.05
CA LYS A 11 10.14 -1.47 3.74
C LYS A 11 9.43 -2.71 3.18
N GLN A 12 9.13 -3.70 4.02
CA GLN A 12 8.44 -4.91 3.59
C GLN A 12 7.00 -4.61 3.16
N LEU A 13 6.26 -3.84 3.97
CA LEU A 13 4.88 -3.44 3.67
C LEU A 13 4.82 -2.60 2.38
N ALA A 14 5.71 -1.63 2.21
CA ALA A 14 5.76 -0.80 1.01
C ALA A 14 6.03 -1.63 -0.26
N LYS A 15 6.92 -2.63 -0.19
CA LYS A 15 7.19 -3.54 -1.31
C LYS A 15 5.97 -4.35 -1.72
N ALA A 16 5.14 -4.77 -0.77
CA ALA A 16 3.89 -5.49 -1.04
C ALA A 16 2.82 -4.58 -1.65
N ILE A 17 2.64 -3.37 -1.12
CA ILE A 17 1.60 -2.43 -1.56
C ILE A 17 1.91 -1.80 -2.93
N LEU A 18 3.19 -1.53 -3.24
CA LEU A 18 3.60 -0.85 -4.48
C LEU A 18 3.01 -1.44 -5.78
N PRO A 19 3.08 -2.77 -6.05
CA PRO A 19 2.47 -3.34 -7.25
C PRO A 19 0.96 -3.17 -7.26
N GLU A 20 0.30 -3.22 -6.11
CA GLU A 20 -1.16 -3.10 -6.01
C GLU A 20 -1.60 -1.74 -6.57
N LEU A 21 -0.90 -0.65 -6.30
CA LEU A 21 -1.25 0.71 -6.77
C LEU A 21 -1.41 0.89 -8.30
N ARG A 22 -1.07 -0.13 -9.10
CA ARG A 22 -1.15 -0.11 -10.57
C ARG A 22 -2.37 -0.84 -11.14
N TRP A 23 -3.05 -1.67 -10.36
CA TRP A 23 -4.16 -2.51 -10.84
C TRP A 23 -5.50 -1.82 -10.69
N ASP A 24 -6.43 -2.16 -11.57
CA ASP A 24 -7.74 -1.50 -11.58
C ASP A 24 -8.78 -2.16 -10.68
N ASP A 25 -8.57 -3.43 -10.33
CA ASP A 25 -9.47 -4.22 -9.50
C ASP A 25 -9.38 -3.83 -8.01
N PRO A 26 -10.52 -3.83 -7.28
CA PRO A 26 -10.53 -3.55 -5.85
C PRO A 26 -9.63 -4.49 -5.05
N VAL A 27 -8.91 -3.94 -4.07
CA VAL A 27 -8.10 -4.72 -3.11
C VAL A 27 -8.90 -5.12 -1.89
N SER A 28 -8.72 -6.36 -1.45
CA SER A 28 -9.32 -6.93 -0.23
C SER A 28 -8.35 -7.77 0.61
N GLY A 29 -7.04 -7.66 0.36
CA GLY A 29 -6.01 -8.52 0.95
C GLY A 29 -5.40 -8.04 2.27
N HIS A 30 -5.65 -6.78 2.66
CA HIS A 30 -5.10 -6.17 3.88
C HIS A 30 -6.19 -5.91 4.92
N ASP A 31 -5.84 -5.24 6.02
CA ASP A 31 -6.82 -4.69 6.93
C ASP A 31 -7.76 -3.69 6.21
N ALA A 32 -8.93 -3.46 6.81
CA ALA A 32 -9.98 -2.64 6.20
C ALA A 32 -9.52 -1.20 5.90
N SER A 33 -8.65 -0.62 6.72
CA SER A 33 -8.14 0.76 6.51
C SER A 33 -7.22 0.82 5.30
N THR A 34 -6.25 -0.09 5.21
CA THR A 34 -5.30 -0.18 4.09
C THR A 34 -6.03 -0.43 2.76
N ASN A 35 -6.98 -1.38 2.74
CA ASN A 35 -7.78 -1.65 1.53
C ASN A 35 -8.56 -0.40 1.09
N ALA A 36 -9.23 0.28 2.04
CA ALA A 36 -10.02 1.47 1.75
C ALA A 36 -9.16 2.61 1.17
N LEU A 37 -7.98 2.85 1.74
CA LEU A 37 -7.06 3.90 1.27
C LEU A 37 -6.49 3.60 -0.12
N ILE A 38 -6.13 2.35 -0.40
CA ILE A 38 -5.63 1.95 -1.74
C ILE A 38 -6.72 2.16 -2.79
N ASN A 39 -7.94 1.67 -2.53
CA ASN A 39 -9.07 1.81 -3.45
C ASN A 39 -9.46 3.28 -3.65
N HIS A 40 -9.48 4.08 -2.58
CA HIS A 40 -9.72 5.52 -2.64
C HIS A 40 -8.66 6.23 -3.49
N PHE A 41 -7.37 5.99 -3.24
CA PHE A 41 -6.28 6.57 -4.02
C PHE A 41 -6.41 6.28 -5.52
N ARG A 42 -6.70 5.03 -5.89
CA ARG A 42 -6.88 4.64 -7.30
C ARG A 42 -8.06 5.33 -7.96
N ALA A 43 -9.20 5.43 -7.26
CA ALA A 43 -10.37 6.13 -7.78
C ALA A 43 -10.08 7.60 -8.07
N HIS A 44 -9.29 8.27 -7.22
CA HIS A 44 -8.96 9.70 -7.37
C HIS A 44 -7.84 9.96 -8.37
N ARG A 45 -6.90 9.01 -8.52
CA ARG A 45 -5.84 9.11 -9.54
C ARG A 45 -6.39 9.07 -10.97
N ARG A 46 -7.57 8.47 -11.18
CA ARG A 46 -8.28 8.46 -12.47
C ARG A 46 -9.01 9.80 -12.78
N GLY A 47 -8.89 10.81 -11.92
CA GLY A 47 -9.41 12.16 -12.13
C GLY A 47 -8.50 13.03 -13.02
N VAL A 48 -8.27 12.58 -14.26
CA VAL A 48 -7.94 13.37 -15.47
C VAL A 48 -8.24 12.51 -16.70
#